data_AF-W4QNT8-F1
#
_entry.id   AF-W4QNT8-F1
#
_cell.length_a   1.000
_cell.length_b   1.000
_cell.length_c   1.000
_cell.angle_alpha   90.00
_cell.angle_beta   90.00
_cell.angle_gamma   90.00
#
_symmetry.space_group_name_H-M   'P 1'
#
loop_
_entity.id
_entity.type
_entity.pdbx_description
1 polymer ?
#
loop_
_entity_poly.entity_id
_entity_poly.type
_entity_poly.pdbx_seq_one_letter_code
_entity_poly.pdbx_strand_id
1 'polypeptide(L)'
;MFKKSYLFIVLVLSLLLVFAACSNNSETNSESKPDADSDSTETSKEPVTYHLFNAGAAGKDLNTNETTLGKKFEEETGVNFRLEHLVGDLNQKIGVMVAGGNYPDVIVPDAGIDTLLDAGAFIPLNDLLEEHGQNILKAYEEYLPMFTSDDGNIYIILSELQ
;
A
#
# COMPACT_ATOMS: atom_id res chain seq x y z
N MET A 1 -55.58 -15.31 -0.11
CA MET A 1 -54.18 -14.91 -0.43
C MET A 1 -53.82 -13.57 0.23
N PHE A 2 -53.91 -13.44 1.56
CA PHE A 2 -53.69 -12.15 2.26
C PHE A 2 -52.78 -12.25 3.52
N LYS A 3 -52.00 -13.34 3.67
CA LYS A 3 -51.10 -13.51 4.83
C LYS A 3 -49.61 -13.19 4.56
N LYS A 4 -49.19 -13.03 3.30
CA LYS A 4 -47.79 -12.74 2.93
C LYS A 4 -47.45 -11.24 2.91
N SER A 5 -48.44 -10.36 2.77
CA SER A 5 -48.24 -8.90 2.74
C SER A 5 -48.00 -8.31 4.15
N TYR A 6 -48.61 -8.88 5.19
CA TYR A 6 -48.37 -8.49 6.58
C TYR A 6 -46.97 -8.85 7.11
N LEU A 7 -46.35 -9.89 6.55
CA LEU A 7 -44.98 -10.30 6.92
C LEU A 7 -43.94 -9.27 6.47
N PHE A 8 -44.16 -8.61 5.33
CA PHE A 8 -43.26 -7.58 4.80
C PHE A 8 -43.37 -6.24 5.55
N ILE A 9 -44.56 -5.91 6.05
CA ILE A 9 -44.81 -4.64 6.76
C ILE A 9 -44.15 -4.63 8.15
N VAL A 10 -44.06 -5.79 8.82
CA VAL A 10 -43.37 -5.93 10.12
C VAL A 10 -41.84 -5.88 9.97
N LEU A 11 -41.29 -6.38 8.85
CA LEU A 11 -39.85 -6.38 8.58
C LEU A 11 -39.32 -4.95 8.31
N VAL A 12 -40.09 -4.12 7.59
CA VAL A 12 -39.70 -2.74 7.24
C VAL A 12 -39.78 -1.80 8.44
N LEU A 13 -40.70 -2.03 9.38
CA LEU A 13 -40.84 -1.22 10.59
C LEU A 13 -39.69 -1.44 11.61
N SER A 14 -39.05 -2.61 11.55
CA SER A 14 -37.89 -2.96 12.40
C SER A 14 -36.60 -2.25 11.99
N LEU A 15 -36.49 -1.74 10.76
CA LEU A 15 -35.26 -1.15 10.22
C LEU A 15 -35.11 0.35 10.55
N LEU A 16 -36.16 1.00 11.07
CA LEU A 16 -36.17 2.44 11.35
C LEU A 16 -35.65 2.81 12.76
N LEU A 17 -35.35 1.83 13.61
CA LEU A 17 -34.97 2.04 15.01
C LEU A 17 -33.44 2.13 15.26
N VAL A 18 -32.60 2.04 14.23
CA VAL A 18 -31.13 1.94 14.39
C VAL A 18 -30.39 3.28 14.25
N PHE A 19 -31.04 4.36 13.79
CA PHE A 19 -30.36 5.66 13.54
C PHE A 19 -30.46 6.70 14.68
N ALA A 20 -31.03 6.35 15.83
CA ALA A 20 -31.13 7.24 16.99
C ALA A 20 -30.21 6.78 18.12
N ALA A 21 -28.89 6.79 17.89
CA ALA A 21 -27.90 6.62 18.95
C ALA A 21 -26.68 7.53 18.70
N CYS A 22 -26.72 8.66 19.41
CA CYS A 22 -25.59 9.43 19.93
C CYS A 22 -24.66 10.17 18.95
N SER A 23 -25.12 11.34 18.58
CA SER A 23 -24.32 12.57 18.69
C SER A 23 -23.97 12.82 20.16
N ASN A 24 -22.68 12.99 20.48
CA ASN A 24 -22.26 13.66 21.71
C ASN A 24 -21.15 14.67 21.40
N ASN A 25 -21.56 15.94 21.37
CA ASN A 25 -20.71 17.12 21.32
C ASN A 25 -20.48 17.60 22.75
N SER A 26 -19.23 17.65 23.21
CA SER A 26 -18.87 18.23 24.51
C SER A 26 -17.47 18.86 24.46
N GLU A 27 -17.49 20.18 24.35
CA GLU A 27 -16.64 21.18 25.02
C GLU A 27 -15.11 21.10 24.94
N THR A 28 -14.59 22.05 24.14
CA THR A 28 -13.50 22.99 24.44
C THR A 28 -12.96 22.98 25.87
N ASN A 29 -11.66 22.72 26.01
CA ASN A 29 -10.83 23.45 26.97
C ASN A 29 -9.54 23.89 26.28
N SER A 30 -9.44 25.20 26.08
CA SER A 30 -8.20 25.90 25.78
C SER A 30 -7.44 26.10 27.09
N GLU A 31 -6.20 25.59 27.16
CA GLU A 31 -5.18 26.18 28.02
C GLU A 31 -3.95 26.48 27.19
N SER A 32 -3.48 27.71 27.33
CA SER A 32 -2.39 28.29 26.56
C SER A 32 -1.13 28.40 27.44
N LYS A 33 -0.02 27.84 26.92
CA LYS A 33 1.39 28.28 27.05
C LYS A 33 2.14 28.07 28.38
N PRO A 34 3.50 27.93 28.36
CA PRO A 34 4.45 28.68 27.51
C PRO A 34 5.47 27.88 26.68
N ASP A 35 6.01 28.58 25.67
CA ASP A 35 7.15 28.23 24.83
C ASP A 35 8.47 28.06 25.63
N ALA A 36 9.28 27.08 25.26
CA ALA A 36 10.75 27.10 25.22
C ALA A 36 11.20 25.78 24.55
N ASP A 37 11.60 25.83 23.29
CA ASP A 37 13.00 25.85 22.85
C ASP A 37 13.58 24.44 22.69
N SER A 38 13.94 24.16 21.43
CA SER A 38 14.85 23.13 20.95
C SER A 38 15.10 21.91 21.85
N ASP A 39 14.36 20.84 21.59
CA ASP A 39 14.94 19.51 21.75
C ASP A 39 14.72 18.75 20.45
N SER A 40 15.83 18.42 19.82
CA SER A 40 15.95 17.36 18.83
C SER A 40 15.47 16.06 19.47
N THR A 41 14.15 15.86 19.49
CA THR A 41 13.58 14.55 19.74
C THR A 41 13.89 13.72 18.52
N GLU A 42 15.07 13.09 18.54
CA GLU A 42 15.33 11.79 17.95
C GLU A 42 14.24 10.85 18.46
N THR A 43 13.05 10.97 17.88
CA THR A 43 12.07 9.91 17.91
C THR A 43 12.75 8.83 17.10
N SER A 44 13.41 7.90 17.78
CA SER A 44 13.74 6.60 17.21
C SER A 44 12.41 6.04 16.71
N LYS A 45 12.09 6.31 15.45
CA LYS A 45 10.88 5.80 14.82
C LYS A 45 11.11 4.31 14.73
N GLU A 46 10.24 3.54 15.38
CA GLU A 46 10.29 2.08 15.26
C GLU A 46 10.27 1.71 13.77
N PRO A 47 11.08 0.73 13.33
CA PRO A 47 11.14 0.35 11.94
C PRO A 47 9.76 -0.04 11.40
N VAL A 48 9.40 0.50 10.24
CA VAL A 48 8.17 0.14 9.52
C VAL A 48 8.47 -1.06 8.61
N THR A 49 7.65 -2.11 8.71
CA THR A 49 7.78 -3.29 7.84
C THR A 49 6.68 -3.31 6.78
N TYR A 50 7.08 -3.29 5.51
CA TYR A 50 6.19 -3.43 4.35
C TYR A 50 6.17 -4.87 3.83
N HIS A 51 5.04 -5.30 3.27
CA HIS A 51 4.92 -6.57 2.57
C HIS A 51 5.31 -6.39 1.10
N LEU A 52 6.38 -7.07 0.69
CA LEU A 52 6.79 -7.14 -0.70
C LEU A 52 6.50 -8.53 -1.26
N PHE A 53 5.75 -8.59 -2.36
CA PHE A 53 5.58 -9.81 -3.14
C PHE A 53 6.48 -9.79 -4.38
N ASN A 54 7.27 -10.85 -4.58
CA ASN A 54 8.20 -10.98 -5.69
C ASN A 54 7.87 -12.18 -6.58
N ALA A 55 7.37 -11.90 -7.79
CA ALA A 55 7.21 -12.89 -8.84
C ALA A 55 8.38 -12.94 -9.84
N GLY A 56 9.22 -11.91 -9.88
CA GLY A 56 10.31 -11.80 -10.87
C GLY A 56 11.51 -12.70 -10.60
N ALA A 57 11.66 -13.20 -9.37
CA ALA A 57 12.74 -14.11 -9.02
C ALA A 57 12.27 -15.21 -8.07
N ALA A 58 12.75 -16.43 -8.29
CA ALA A 58 12.58 -17.52 -7.33
C ALA A 58 13.43 -17.26 -6.09
N GLY A 59 12.88 -17.51 -4.90
CA GLY A 59 13.57 -17.25 -3.65
C GLY A 59 12.90 -17.92 -2.44
N LYS A 60 13.40 -17.58 -1.26
CA LYS A 60 12.79 -17.95 0.02
C LYS A 60 12.27 -16.70 0.70
N ASP A 61 11.09 -16.82 1.28
CA ASP A 61 10.51 -15.77 2.11
C ASP A 61 11.46 -15.45 3.27
N LEU A 62 11.63 -14.16 3.52
CA LEU A 62 12.50 -13.63 4.56
C LEU A 62 12.12 -12.18 4.89
N ASN A 63 12.52 -11.72 6.07
CA ASN A 63 12.55 -10.29 6.34
C ASN A 63 13.91 -9.73 5.91
N THR A 64 13.97 -8.57 5.25
CA THR A 64 15.24 -8.02 4.75
C THR A 64 16.25 -7.82 5.87
N ASN A 65 15.79 -7.44 7.06
CA ASN A 65 16.61 -7.29 8.27
C ASN A 65 17.18 -8.61 8.81
N GLU A 66 16.92 -9.77 8.20
CA GLU A 66 17.64 -11.01 8.50
C GLU A 66 18.98 -11.08 7.74
N THR A 67 19.14 -10.27 6.70
CA THR A 67 20.36 -10.18 5.88
C THR A 67 21.29 -9.08 6.37
N THR A 68 22.60 -9.22 6.11
CA THR A 68 23.59 -8.20 6.49
C THR A 68 23.30 -6.83 5.86
N LEU A 69 22.87 -6.80 4.59
CA LEU A 69 22.56 -5.54 3.90
C LEU A 69 21.22 -4.97 4.34
N GLY A 70 20.18 -5.79 4.46
CA GLY A 70 18.87 -5.30 4.88
C GLY A 70 18.85 -4.77 6.32
N LYS A 71 19.67 -5.31 7.23
CA LYS A 71 19.86 -4.69 8.56
C LYS A 71 20.42 -3.27 8.46
N LYS A 72 21.43 -3.07 7.63
CA LYS A 72 22.03 -1.74 7.42
C LYS A 72 21.02 -0.76 6.82
N PHE A 73 20.24 -1.21 5.85
CA PHE A 73 19.18 -0.38 5.29
C PHE A 73 18.08 -0.07 6.30
N GLU A 74 17.67 -1.02 7.15
CA GLU A 74 16.71 -0.78 8.23
C GLU A 74 17.25 0.24 9.25
N GLU A 75 18.52 0.14 9.63
CA GLU A 75 19.19 1.09 10.53
C GLU A 75 19.23 2.53 9.95
N GLU A 76 19.49 2.66 8.64
CA GLU A 76 19.62 3.96 7.97
C GLU A 76 18.27 4.59 7.59
N THR A 77 17.28 3.77 7.23
CA THR A 77 16.00 4.24 6.65
C THR A 77 14.81 4.07 7.58
N GLY A 78 14.93 3.22 8.61
CA GLY A 78 13.80 2.76 9.42
C GLY A 78 12.83 1.87 8.65
N VAL A 79 13.22 1.32 7.50
CA VAL A 79 12.35 0.50 6.63
C VAL A 79 12.85 -0.93 6.54
N ASN A 80 11.91 -1.86 6.65
CA ASN A 80 12.11 -3.28 6.44
C ASN A 80 11.07 -3.81 5.46
N PHE A 81 11.41 -4.87 4.73
CA PHE A 81 10.48 -5.60 3.88
C PHE A 81 10.35 -7.05 4.34
N ARG A 82 9.11 -7.51 4.50
CA ARG A 82 8.78 -8.92 4.54
C ARG A 82 8.58 -9.40 3.12
N LEU A 83 9.55 -10.14 2.59
CA LEU A 83 9.53 -10.68 1.24
C LEU A 83 8.73 -11.97 1.21
N GLU A 84 7.75 -12.03 0.29
CA GLU A 84 7.04 -13.22 -0.14
C GLU A 84 7.40 -13.49 -1.59
N HIS A 85 7.90 -14.68 -1.90
CA HIS A 85 8.18 -15.08 -3.28
C HIS A 85 6.99 -15.83 -3.86
N LEU A 86 6.83 -15.73 -5.19
CA LEU A 86 5.85 -16.55 -5.89
C LEU A 86 6.10 -18.04 -5.64
N VAL A 87 5.05 -18.72 -5.16
CA VAL A 87 4.98 -20.18 -5.08
C VAL A 87 3.84 -20.65 -5.97
N GLY A 88 4.16 -21.55 -6.91
CA GLY A 88 3.19 -22.09 -7.85
C GLY A 88 3.03 -21.25 -9.10
N ASP A 89 1.82 -21.19 -9.64
CA ASP A 89 1.52 -20.51 -10.90
C ASP A 89 1.30 -19.01 -10.71
N LEU A 90 1.97 -18.21 -11.55
CA LEU A 90 1.88 -16.75 -11.52
C LEU A 90 0.45 -16.25 -11.74
N ASN A 91 -0.20 -16.72 -12.81
CA ASN A 91 -1.51 -16.23 -13.21
C ASN A 91 -2.57 -16.55 -12.16
N GLN A 92 -2.49 -17.72 -11.54
CA GLN A 92 -3.36 -18.07 -10.43
C GLN A 92 -3.15 -17.14 -9.22
N LYS A 93 -1.89 -16.88 -8.84
CA LYS A 93 -1.58 -16.02 -7.69
C LYS A 93 -2.02 -14.57 -7.92
N ILE A 94 -1.75 -14.02 -9.11
CA ILE A 94 -2.18 -12.68 -9.53
C ILE A 94 -3.71 -12.60 -9.59
N GLY A 95 -4.37 -13.60 -10.19
CA GLY A 95 -5.83 -13.66 -10.27
C GLY A 95 -6.50 -13.66 -8.90
N VAL A 96 -5.91 -14.33 -7.90
CA VAL A 96 -6.40 -14.29 -6.51
C VAL A 96 -6.22 -12.91 -5.88
N MET A 97 -5.08 -12.25 -6.10
CA MET A 97 -4.85 -10.88 -5.59
C MET A 97 -5.87 -9.90 -6.17
N VAL A 98 -6.06 -9.92 -7.49
CA VAL A 98 -7.02 -9.06 -8.19
C VAL A 98 -8.45 -9.33 -7.74
N ALA A 99 -8.86 -10.59 -7.65
CA ALA A 99 -10.20 -10.95 -7.19
C ALA A 99 -10.45 -10.54 -5.73
N GLY A 100 -9.41 -10.56 -4.89
CA GLY A 100 -9.48 -10.15 -3.50
C GLY A 100 -9.44 -8.63 -3.29
N GLY A 101 -8.86 -7.87 -4.21
CA GLY A 101 -8.62 -6.43 -4.09
C GLY A 101 -7.68 -6.06 -2.93
N ASN A 102 -6.98 -7.05 -2.35
CA ASN A 102 -6.03 -6.86 -1.26
C ASN A 102 -4.64 -7.16 -1.80
N TYR A 103 -3.85 -6.11 -1.96
CA TYR A 103 -2.51 -6.16 -2.53
C TYR A 103 -1.44 -6.04 -1.43
N PRO A 104 -0.28 -6.68 -1.60
CA PRO A 104 0.94 -6.32 -0.88
C PRO A 104 1.28 -4.84 -1.10
N ASP A 105 2.07 -4.27 -0.19
CA ASP A 105 2.50 -2.86 -0.29
C ASP A 105 3.39 -2.61 -1.51
N VAL A 106 4.20 -3.62 -1.88
CA VAL A 106 5.07 -3.59 -3.06
C VAL A 106 4.92 -4.90 -3.83
N ILE A 107 4.78 -4.81 -5.14
CA ILE A 107 4.68 -5.96 -6.03
C ILE A 107 5.75 -5.86 -7.11
N VAL A 108 6.54 -6.92 -7.26
CA VAL A 108 7.34 -7.20 -8.46
C VAL A 108 6.55 -8.20 -9.29
N PRO A 109 5.80 -7.77 -10.32
CA PRO A 109 4.71 -8.56 -10.91
C PRO A 109 5.16 -9.57 -11.97
N ASP A 110 6.41 -9.50 -12.44
CA ASP A 110 6.90 -10.23 -13.60
C ASP A 110 5.94 -10.04 -14.80
N ALA A 111 5.62 -11.11 -15.54
CA ALA A 111 4.67 -11.08 -16.65
C ALA A 111 3.21 -10.76 -16.25
N GLY A 112 2.90 -10.65 -14.94
CA GLY A 112 1.58 -10.30 -14.43
C GLY A 112 1.27 -8.80 -14.40
N ILE A 113 2.20 -7.95 -14.85
CA ILE A 113 2.12 -6.49 -14.76
C ILE A 113 0.84 -5.92 -15.38
N ASP A 114 0.49 -6.31 -16.61
CA ASP A 114 -0.66 -5.75 -17.33
C ASP A 114 -1.98 -6.06 -16.62
N THR A 115 -2.12 -7.29 -16.09
CA THR A 115 -3.33 -7.70 -15.36
C THR A 115 -3.52 -6.89 -14.07
N LEU A 116 -2.43 -6.55 -13.39
CA LEU A 116 -2.47 -5.73 -12.18
C LEU A 116 -2.73 -4.25 -12.50
N LEU A 117 -2.17 -3.73 -13.59
CA LEU A 117 -2.46 -2.39 -14.09
C LEU A 117 -3.94 -2.24 -14.46
N ASP A 118 -4.49 -3.18 -15.23
CA ASP A 118 -5.91 -3.20 -15.61
C ASP A 118 -6.85 -3.28 -14.40
N ALA A 119 -6.39 -3.94 -13.32
CA ALA A 119 -7.12 -4.03 -12.06
C ALA A 119 -6.98 -2.78 -11.17
N GLY A 120 -6.19 -1.78 -11.58
CA GLY A 120 -5.91 -0.58 -10.79
C GLY A 120 -5.12 -0.87 -9.51
N ALA A 121 -4.26 -1.89 -9.52
CA ALA A 121 -3.49 -2.31 -8.35
C ALA A 121 -2.32 -1.37 -8.01
N PHE A 122 -1.88 -0.55 -8.96
CA PHE A 122 -0.74 0.36 -8.80
C PHE A 122 -1.19 1.82 -8.76
N ILE A 123 -0.49 2.61 -7.95
CA ILE A 123 -0.61 4.07 -7.96
C ILE A 123 0.40 4.67 -8.95
N PRO A 124 0.08 5.80 -9.62
CA PRO A 124 1.07 6.53 -10.39
C PRO A 124 2.15 7.08 -9.45
N LEU A 125 3.41 6.95 -9.83
CA LEU A 125 4.56 7.36 -9.02
C LEU A 125 5.10 8.75 -9.38
N ASN A 126 4.57 9.40 -10.42
CA ASN A 126 5.10 10.66 -10.96
C ASN A 126 5.33 11.72 -9.87
N ASP A 127 4.30 12.06 -9.11
CA ASP A 127 4.38 13.06 -8.03
C ASP A 127 5.35 12.62 -6.93
N LEU A 128 5.34 11.33 -6.55
CA LEU A 128 6.25 10.77 -5.54
C LEU A 128 7.71 10.80 -5.99
N LEU A 129 7.97 10.57 -7.27
CA LEU A 129 9.30 10.63 -7.86
C LEU A 129 9.81 12.07 -7.93
N GLU A 130 8.94 13.01 -8.28
CA GLU A 130 9.28 14.43 -8.29
C GLU A 130 9.55 14.99 -6.88
N GLU A 131 8.78 14.58 -5.87
CA GLU A 131 8.91 15.06 -4.49
C GLU A 131 10.03 14.36 -3.71
N HIS A 132 10.23 13.06 -3.91
CA HIS A 132 11.12 12.24 -3.09
C HIS A 132 12.13 11.38 -3.87
N GLY A 133 11.93 11.20 -5.18
CA GLY A 133 12.66 10.23 -6.00
C GLY A 133 13.79 10.81 -6.85
N GLN A 134 14.34 11.99 -6.53
CA GLN A 134 15.29 12.68 -7.42
C GLN A 134 16.56 11.85 -7.70
N ASN A 135 16.99 11.03 -6.74
CA ASN A 135 18.10 10.09 -6.94
C ASN A 135 17.75 9.00 -7.95
N ILE A 136 16.51 8.50 -7.94
CA ILE A 136 16.00 7.50 -8.89
C ILE A 136 15.89 8.12 -10.28
N LEU A 137 15.25 9.30 -10.39
CA LEU A 137 15.10 10.01 -11.66
C LEU A 137 16.45 10.27 -12.33
N LYS A 138 17.46 10.67 -11.54
CA LYS A 138 18.81 10.87 -12.04
C LYS A 138 19.51 9.57 -12.44
N ALA A 139 19.35 8.50 -11.66
CA ALA A 139 19.99 7.22 -11.96
C ALA A 139 19.42 6.55 -13.23
N TYR A 140 18.14 6.78 -13.52
CA TYR A 140 17.42 6.13 -14.61
C TYR A 140 17.01 7.10 -15.73
N GLU A 141 17.56 8.31 -15.81
CA GLU A 141 17.14 9.38 -16.72
C GLU A 141 16.95 8.91 -18.18
N GLU A 142 17.93 8.16 -18.70
CA GLU A 142 17.90 7.63 -20.08
C GLU A 142 16.84 6.53 -20.29
N TYR A 143 16.40 5.88 -19.20
CA TYR A 143 15.48 4.74 -19.20
C TYR A 143 14.06 5.11 -18.76
N LEU A 144 13.83 6.34 -18.25
CA LEU A 144 12.49 6.81 -17.86
C LEU A 144 11.43 6.61 -18.96
N PRO A 145 11.74 6.80 -20.27
CA PRO A 145 10.78 6.49 -21.33
C PRO A 145 10.33 5.03 -21.37
N MET A 146 11.15 4.08 -20.90
CA MET A 146 10.79 2.66 -20.83
C MET A 146 9.89 2.35 -19.63
N PHE A 147 9.90 3.19 -18.59
CA PHE A 147 9.06 3.01 -17.41
C PHE A 147 7.71 3.71 -17.54
N THR A 148 7.59 4.59 -18.54
CA THR A 148 6.40 5.41 -18.77
C THR A 148 5.38 4.62 -19.59
N SER A 149 4.19 4.43 -19.03
CA SER A 149 3.05 3.82 -19.71
C SER A 149 2.43 4.77 -20.75
N ASP A 150 1.56 4.24 -21.61
CA ASP A 150 0.92 4.98 -22.71
C ASP A 150 0.11 6.21 -22.23
N ASP A 151 -0.34 6.22 -20.98
CA ASP A 151 -1.05 7.33 -20.33
C ASP A 151 -0.11 8.42 -19.76
N GLY A 152 1.21 8.24 -19.88
CA GLY A 152 2.23 9.15 -19.38
C GLY A 152 2.62 8.92 -17.90
N ASN A 153 2.05 7.93 -17.24
CA ASN A 153 2.36 7.63 -15.84
C ASN A 153 3.47 6.59 -15.72
N ILE A 154 4.23 6.68 -14.63
CA ILE A 154 5.19 5.65 -14.21
C ILE A 154 4.55 4.89 -13.06
N TYR A 155 4.26 3.60 -13.27
CA TYR A 155 3.69 2.75 -12.22
C TYR A 155 4.74 1.85 -11.55
N ILE A 156 5.78 1.47 -12.29
CA ILE A 156 6.81 0.53 -11.84
C ILE A 156 8.19 1.03 -12.29
N ILE A 157 9.17 0.92 -11.39
CA ILE A 157 10.59 1.13 -11.69
C ILE A 157 11.20 -0.23 -11.98
N LEU A 158 11.74 -0.44 -13.18
CA LEU A 158 12.30 -1.74 -13.55
C LEU A 158 13.60 -1.99 -12.78
N SER A 159 13.67 -3.16 -12.12
CA SER A 159 14.85 -3.59 -11.38
C SER A 159 15.98 -4.09 -12.28
N GLU A 160 15.68 -4.42 -13.54
CA GLU A 160 16.63 -4.87 -14.55
C GLU A 160 16.49 -4.02 -15.82
N LEU A 161 17.60 -3.42 -16.25
CA LEU A 161 17.69 -2.74 -17.54
C LEU A 161 18.15 -3.79 -18.55
N GLN A 162 17.24 -4.22 -19.43
CA GLN A 162 17.50 -5.17 -20.51
C GLN A 162 18.22 -4.49 -21.69
#